data_AF-A0A2K3E658-F1
#
_entry.id   AF-A0A2K3E658-F1
#
_cell.length_a   1.000
_cell.length_b   1.000
_cell.length_c   1.000
_cell.angle_alpha   90.00
_cell.angle_beta   90.00
_cell.angle_gamma   90.00
#
_symmetry.space_group_name_H-M   'P 1'
#
loop_
_entity.id
_entity.type
_entity.pdbx_description
1 polymer ?
#
loop_
_entity_poly.entity_id
_entity_poly.type
_entity_poly.pdbx_seq_one_letter_code
_entity_poly.pdbx_strand_id
1 'polypeptide(L)'
;MWATQRVSSETQFEPPGACSPYWVGVNAIFLPLIPYTIATALHDTHVHLAFILGTAFSGGIILFGLLCRLAGGYRSWPFLFEILMLIVNAVLLGMSYAETHDIIKYTPFIANSVFSAFVVVSIAFRVPFTLQYVRQFVPRASATHDQVTRAAYYTSAAWAVAFVANTLIYLVPLCEGKDWQHSNALNLVFRIILPVFFALFAAIFTRIWPVKVLQMLIQSIGFDSAPRKVMVNPLAFPGGSGGMPPPFLGSGVPSTMPPMQMQVHAVAV
;
A
#
# COMPACT_ATOMS: atom_id res chain seq x y z
N MET A 1 0.12 2.56 -39.55
CA MET A 1 -1.02 3.37 -39.07
C MET A 1 -1.20 3.08 -37.59
N TRP A 2 -0.71 3.97 -36.72
CA TRP A 2 -0.89 3.82 -35.28
C TRP A 2 -2.18 4.55 -34.91
N ALA A 3 -3.22 3.79 -34.58
CA ALA A 3 -4.45 4.36 -34.05
C ALA A 3 -4.14 4.92 -32.66
N THR A 4 -3.93 6.23 -32.57
CA THR A 4 -3.99 6.98 -31.31
C THR A 4 -5.42 6.92 -30.80
N GLN A 5 -5.73 5.85 -30.07
CA GLN A 5 -6.96 5.70 -29.32
C GLN A 5 -6.99 6.82 -28.29
N ARG A 6 -7.74 7.90 -28.58
CA ARG A 6 -7.98 8.99 -27.63
C ARG A 6 -8.59 8.36 -26.39
N VAL A 7 -7.80 8.33 -25.31
CA VAL A 7 -8.30 7.97 -23.98
C VAL A 7 -9.31 9.05 -23.63
N SER A 8 -10.59 8.66 -23.66
CA SER A 8 -11.70 9.48 -23.22
C SER A 8 -11.33 10.11 -21.88
N SER A 9 -11.27 11.43 -21.83
CA SER A 9 -11.05 12.18 -20.60
C SER A 9 -12.27 12.00 -19.71
N GLU A 10 -12.36 10.87 -19.01
CA GLU A 10 -13.15 10.74 -17.79
C GLU A 10 -12.48 11.60 -16.70
N THR A 11 -12.52 12.91 -16.90
CA THR A 11 -12.70 13.86 -15.81
C THR A 11 -14.14 13.69 -15.32
N GLN A 12 -14.47 12.52 -14.78
CA GLN A 12 -15.56 12.46 -13.83
C GLN A 12 -15.08 13.23 -12.61
N PHE A 13 -15.61 14.43 -12.52
CA PHE A 13 -15.72 15.23 -11.32
C PHE A 13 -16.44 14.33 -10.29
N GLU A 14 -15.71 13.42 -9.62
CA GLU A 14 -16.24 12.80 -8.41
C GLU A 14 -16.51 13.99 -7.47
N PRO A 15 -17.78 14.25 -7.12
CA PRO A 15 -18.09 15.34 -6.21
C PRO A 15 -17.24 15.16 -4.96
N PRO A 16 -16.83 16.24 -4.27
CA PRO A 16 -16.13 16.15 -2.99
C PRO A 16 -17.09 15.55 -1.96
N GLY A 17 -17.31 14.24 -2.03
CA GLY A 17 -17.97 13.48 -0.99
C GLY A 17 -17.12 13.56 0.27
N ALA A 18 -17.76 13.45 1.43
CA ALA A 18 -17.14 13.55 2.75
C ALA A 18 -15.93 12.58 2.95
N CYS A 19 -15.78 11.57 2.10
CA CYS A 19 -14.61 10.70 2.03
C CYS A 19 -13.91 10.85 0.67
N SER A 20 -12.98 11.80 0.57
CA SER A 20 -12.09 11.82 -0.59
C SER A 20 -11.31 10.49 -0.63
N PRO A 21 -11.36 9.73 -1.74
CA PRO A 21 -10.69 8.43 -1.85
C PRO A 21 -9.17 8.54 -1.63
N TYR A 22 -8.60 9.73 -1.81
CA TYR A 22 -7.21 10.04 -1.51
C TYR A 22 -6.87 10.00 -0.02
N TRP A 23 -7.79 10.30 0.89
CA TRP A 23 -7.48 10.34 2.32
C TRP A 23 -7.55 8.96 2.97
N VAL A 24 -8.58 8.18 2.66
CA VAL A 24 -8.75 6.86 3.28
C VAL A 24 -7.92 5.81 2.52
N GLY A 25 -7.99 5.79 1.18
CA GLY A 25 -7.37 4.74 0.37
C GLY A 25 -5.84 4.72 0.44
N VAL A 26 -5.21 5.90 0.40
CA VAL A 26 -3.74 6.05 0.49
C VAL A 26 -3.19 5.63 1.86
N ASN A 27 -3.98 5.86 2.91
CA ASN A 27 -3.60 5.52 4.28
C ASN A 27 -4.03 4.12 4.71
N ALA A 28 -4.76 3.37 3.85
CA ALA A 28 -5.27 2.05 4.17
C ALA A 28 -4.15 1.05 4.54
N ILE A 29 -2.93 1.24 4.06
CA ILE A 29 -1.77 0.38 4.41
C ILE A 29 -1.42 0.40 5.91
N PHE A 30 -1.80 1.46 6.64
CA PHE A 30 -1.58 1.55 8.07
C PHE A 30 -2.66 0.85 8.89
N LEU A 31 -3.85 0.61 8.33
CA LEU A 31 -4.95 -0.05 9.06
C LEU A 31 -4.56 -1.47 9.50
N PRO A 32 -3.96 -2.33 8.65
CA PRO A 32 -3.46 -3.63 9.08
C PRO A 32 -2.43 -3.58 10.20
N LEU A 33 -1.70 -2.48 10.39
CA LEU A 33 -0.72 -2.39 11.47
C LEU A 33 -1.38 -2.43 12.86
N ILE A 34 -2.65 -2.03 12.98
CA ILE A 34 -3.37 -2.02 14.26
C ILE A 34 -3.52 -3.46 14.80
N PRO A 35 -4.23 -4.38 14.11
CA PRO A 35 -4.32 -5.76 14.56
C PRO A 35 -2.96 -6.45 14.67
N TYR A 36 -2.01 -6.14 13.79
CA TYR A 36 -0.66 -6.71 13.84
C TYR A 36 0.08 -6.29 15.12
N THR A 37 0.02 -5.01 15.48
CA THR A 37 0.66 -4.46 16.69
C THR A 37 0.01 -4.99 17.95
N ILE A 38 -1.33 -5.08 17.98
CA ILE A 38 -2.08 -5.64 19.12
C ILE A 38 -1.71 -7.10 19.32
N ALA A 39 -1.72 -7.91 18.25
CA ALA A 39 -1.33 -9.31 18.32
C ALA A 39 0.11 -9.45 18.81
N THR A 40 1.04 -8.65 18.26
CA THR A 40 2.45 -8.66 18.65
C THR A 40 2.67 -8.22 20.10
N ALA A 41 1.97 -7.20 20.58
CA ALA A 41 2.16 -6.67 21.93
C ALA A 41 1.55 -7.56 23.02
N LEU A 42 0.43 -8.22 22.73
CA LEU A 42 -0.34 -8.98 23.72
C LEU A 42 -0.11 -10.50 23.66
N HIS A 43 0.61 -11.03 22.66
CA HIS A 43 0.77 -12.50 22.50
C HIS A 43 1.35 -13.17 23.74
N ASP A 44 2.20 -12.47 24.49
CA ASP A 44 2.97 -13.06 25.59
C ASP A 44 2.16 -13.13 26.89
N THR A 45 1.37 -12.08 27.21
CA THR A 45 0.62 -11.99 28.47
C THR A 45 -0.82 -12.47 28.36
N HIS A 46 -1.48 -12.20 27.24
CA HIS A 46 -2.91 -12.43 27.05
C HIS A 46 -3.19 -12.94 25.64
N VAL A 47 -2.61 -14.09 25.28
CA VAL A 47 -2.69 -14.66 23.92
C VAL A 47 -4.11 -14.76 23.35
N HIS A 48 -5.07 -15.22 24.16
CA HIS A 48 -6.48 -15.32 23.74
C HIS A 48 -7.06 -13.93 23.44
N LEU A 49 -6.79 -12.95 24.31
CA LEU A 49 -7.24 -11.57 24.11
C LEU A 49 -6.57 -10.97 22.87
N ALA A 50 -5.27 -11.23 22.67
CA ALA A 50 -4.51 -10.77 21.52
C ALA A 50 -5.15 -11.24 20.21
N PHE A 51 -5.52 -12.52 20.12
CA PHE A 51 -6.15 -13.05 18.91
C PHE A 51 -7.62 -12.68 18.76
N ILE A 52 -8.39 -12.58 19.85
CA ILE A 52 -9.77 -12.08 19.80
C ILE A 52 -9.78 -10.64 19.26
N LEU A 53 -8.95 -9.77 19.83
CA LEU A 53 -8.82 -8.39 19.38
C LEU A 53 -8.25 -8.32 17.96
N GLY A 54 -7.20 -9.08 17.65
CA GLY A 54 -6.61 -9.13 16.31
C GLY A 54 -7.61 -9.56 15.24
N THR A 55 -8.42 -10.58 15.52
CA THR A 55 -9.51 -11.05 14.64
C THR A 55 -10.61 -10.00 14.51
N ALA A 56 -11.08 -9.44 15.64
CA ALA A 56 -12.13 -8.43 15.65
C ALA A 56 -11.72 -7.15 14.90
N PHE A 57 -10.50 -6.63 15.12
CA PHE A 57 -9.98 -5.47 14.39
C PHE A 57 -9.77 -5.79 12.91
N SER A 58 -9.26 -6.96 12.54
CA SER A 58 -9.11 -7.35 11.13
C SER A 58 -10.47 -7.45 10.43
N GLY A 59 -11.46 -8.08 11.06
CA GLY A 59 -12.83 -8.16 10.53
C GLY A 59 -13.50 -6.78 10.45
N GLY A 60 -13.30 -5.94 11.47
CA GLY A 60 -13.77 -4.56 11.50
C GLY A 60 -13.17 -3.70 10.40
N ILE A 61 -11.87 -3.85 10.11
CA ILE A 61 -11.19 -3.16 9.00
C ILE A 61 -11.74 -3.62 7.65
N ILE A 62 -11.99 -4.93 7.46
CA ILE A 62 -12.59 -5.45 6.23
C ILE A 62 -13.99 -4.88 6.02
N LEU A 63 -14.82 -4.86 7.07
CA LEU A 63 -16.17 -4.29 7.04
C LEU A 63 -16.13 -2.79 6.78
N PHE A 64 -15.24 -2.06 7.45
CA PHE A 64 -14.99 -0.64 7.21
C PHE A 64 -14.58 -0.40 5.76
N GLY A 65 -13.69 -1.24 5.21
CA GLY A 65 -13.26 -1.16 3.82
C GLY A 65 -14.38 -1.44 2.83
N LEU A 66 -15.30 -2.35 3.15
CA LEU A 66 -16.51 -2.58 2.35
C LEU A 66 -17.42 -1.35 2.37
N LEU A 67 -17.65 -0.74 3.54
CA LEU A 67 -18.43 0.49 3.67
C LEU A 67 -17.78 1.64 2.89
N CYS A 68 -16.47 1.83 3.02
CA CYS A 68 -15.72 2.81 2.23
C CYS A 68 -15.80 2.52 0.73
N ARG A 69 -15.80 1.25 0.31
CA ARG A 69 -15.97 0.87 -1.09
C ARG A 69 -17.35 1.24 -1.61
N LEU A 70 -18.41 0.94 -0.84
CA LEU A 70 -19.79 1.29 -1.17
C LEU A 70 -20.00 2.81 -1.22
N ALA A 71 -19.32 3.56 -0.35
CA ALA A 71 -19.33 5.02 -0.34
C ALA A 71 -18.41 5.67 -1.40
N GLY A 72 -17.74 4.88 -2.25
CA GLY A 72 -16.82 5.39 -3.29
C GLY A 72 -15.42 5.81 -2.79
N GLY A 73 -15.12 5.63 -1.51
CA GLY A 73 -13.83 5.98 -0.90
C GLY A 73 -12.68 5.02 -1.20
N TYR A 74 -12.96 3.74 -1.53
CA TYR A 74 -11.94 2.77 -1.97
C TYR A 74 -12.11 2.40 -3.44
N ARG A 75 -10.99 2.44 -4.18
CA ARG A 75 -10.96 1.95 -5.56
C ARG A 75 -10.73 0.44 -5.63
N SER A 76 -9.89 -0.10 -4.76
CA SER A 76 -9.48 -1.50 -4.76
C SER A 76 -9.93 -2.09 -3.44
N TRP A 77 -10.81 -3.09 -3.51
CA TRP A 77 -11.25 -3.89 -2.37
C TRP A 77 -11.57 -5.29 -2.91
N PRO A 78 -11.30 -6.36 -2.15
CA PRO A 78 -10.72 -6.39 -0.80
C PRO A 78 -9.20 -6.26 -0.77
N PHE A 79 -8.66 -5.77 0.35
CA PHE A 79 -7.22 -5.79 0.59
C PHE A 79 -6.79 -7.17 1.10
N LEU A 80 -5.95 -7.86 0.32
CA LEU A 80 -5.59 -9.25 0.61
C LEU A 80 -4.88 -9.42 1.95
N PHE A 81 -4.11 -8.41 2.37
CA PHE A 81 -3.38 -8.48 3.64
C PHE A 81 -4.31 -8.43 4.86
N GLU A 82 -5.42 -7.69 4.80
CA GLU A 82 -6.44 -7.65 5.85
C GLU A 82 -7.16 -9.00 5.99
N ILE A 83 -7.50 -9.63 4.86
CA ILE A 83 -8.09 -10.98 4.82
C ILE A 83 -7.10 -12.00 5.40
N LEU A 84 -5.85 -11.95 4.98
CA LEU A 84 -4.83 -12.87 5.46
C LEU A 84 -4.64 -12.76 6.96
N MET A 85 -4.57 -11.53 7.48
CA MET A 85 -4.48 -11.29 8.92
C MET A 85 -5.70 -11.81 9.68
N LEU A 86 -6.91 -11.64 9.14
CA LEU A 86 -8.11 -12.22 9.73
C LEU A 86 -7.99 -13.76 9.80
N ILE A 87 -7.58 -14.40 8.71
CA ILE A 87 -7.42 -15.87 8.64
C ILE A 87 -6.37 -16.34 9.65
N VAL A 88 -5.17 -15.73 9.65
CA VAL A 88 -4.07 -16.12 10.54
C VAL A 88 -4.48 -15.95 12.01
N ASN A 89 -5.06 -14.82 12.38
CA ASN A 89 -5.50 -14.59 13.77
C ASN A 89 -6.63 -15.55 14.17
N ALA A 90 -7.58 -15.84 13.28
CA ALA A 90 -8.67 -16.77 13.56
C ALA A 90 -8.18 -18.22 13.73
N VAL A 91 -7.23 -18.66 12.89
CA VAL A 91 -6.61 -19.99 13.01
C VAL A 91 -5.81 -20.09 14.29
N LEU A 92 -4.97 -19.10 14.60
CA LEU A 92 -4.19 -19.09 15.84
C LEU A 92 -5.08 -19.03 17.09
N LEU A 93 -6.22 -18.31 17.05
CA LEU A 93 -7.23 -18.34 18.10
C LEU A 93 -7.84 -19.73 18.28
N GLY A 94 -8.21 -20.40 17.19
CA GLY A 94 -8.76 -21.75 17.24
C GLY A 94 -7.76 -22.74 17.83
N MET A 95 -6.51 -22.64 17.39
CA MET A 95 -5.43 -23.48 17.91
C MET A 95 -5.12 -23.19 19.39
N SER A 96 -5.20 -21.93 19.84
CA SER A 96 -4.83 -21.55 21.22
C SER A 96 -5.69 -22.22 22.28
N TYR A 97 -6.91 -22.64 21.94
CA TYR A 97 -7.79 -23.42 22.81
C TYR A 97 -7.37 -24.89 22.94
N ALA A 98 -6.64 -25.44 21.97
CA ALA A 98 -6.16 -26.83 22.01
C ALA A 98 -4.80 -26.93 22.71
N GLU A 99 -3.84 -26.08 22.34
CA GLU A 99 -2.44 -26.16 22.82
C GLU A 99 -1.86 -24.78 23.15
N THR A 100 -2.24 -24.22 24.30
CA THR A 100 -1.91 -22.84 24.64
C THR A 100 -0.39 -22.59 24.78
N HIS A 101 0.37 -23.55 25.31
CA HIS A 101 1.77 -23.34 25.68
C HIS A 101 2.70 -23.19 24.46
N ASP A 102 2.62 -24.12 23.51
CA ASP A 102 3.43 -24.09 22.29
C ASP A 102 3.03 -22.94 21.37
N ILE A 103 1.75 -22.61 21.34
CA ILE A 103 1.25 -21.50 20.53
C ILE A 103 1.78 -20.17 21.05
N ILE A 104 1.72 -19.91 22.36
CA ILE A 104 2.32 -18.68 22.94
C ILE A 104 3.78 -18.55 22.51
N LYS A 105 4.53 -19.65 22.61
CA LYS A 105 5.96 -19.69 22.31
C LYS A 105 6.31 -19.53 20.82
N TYR A 106 5.45 -19.97 19.90
CA TYR A 106 5.79 -19.93 18.46
C TYR A 106 4.91 -18.97 17.66
N THR A 107 3.94 -18.29 18.28
CA THR A 107 3.00 -17.38 17.59
C THR A 107 3.68 -16.35 16.70
N PRO A 108 4.66 -15.55 17.18
CA PRO A 108 5.26 -14.52 16.34
C PRO A 108 6.03 -15.11 15.16
N PHE A 109 6.64 -16.28 15.36
CA PHE A 109 7.33 -17.02 14.30
C PHE A 109 6.33 -17.53 13.24
N ILE A 110 5.25 -18.17 13.67
CA ILE A 110 4.20 -18.71 12.78
C ILE A 110 3.55 -17.57 11.99
N ALA A 111 3.13 -16.49 12.66
CA ALA A 111 2.47 -15.38 12.00
C ALA A 111 3.37 -14.70 10.95
N ASN A 112 4.60 -14.31 11.33
CA ASN A 112 5.52 -13.63 10.42
C ASN A 112 6.00 -14.55 9.28
N SER A 113 6.19 -15.84 9.51
CA SER A 113 6.55 -16.79 8.45
C SER A 113 5.41 -16.97 7.44
N VAL A 114 4.16 -17.07 7.89
CA VAL A 114 2.98 -17.13 7.01
C VAL A 114 2.83 -15.83 6.20
N PHE A 115 3.00 -14.67 6.83
CA PHE A 115 2.97 -13.40 6.11
C PHE A 115 4.10 -13.30 5.10
N SER A 116 5.33 -13.67 5.46
CA SER A 116 6.47 -13.69 4.55
C SER A 116 6.22 -14.62 3.36
N ALA A 117 5.77 -15.86 3.63
CA ALA A 117 5.44 -16.83 2.59
C ALA A 117 4.37 -16.29 1.64
N PHE A 118 3.29 -15.69 2.16
CA PHE A 118 2.27 -15.04 1.35
C PHE A 118 2.85 -13.95 0.46
N VAL A 119 3.72 -13.08 0.98
CA VAL A 119 4.34 -12.01 0.19
C VAL A 119 5.21 -12.60 -0.92
N VAL A 120 6.07 -13.57 -0.61
CA VAL A 120 6.94 -14.24 -1.60
C VAL A 120 6.11 -14.94 -2.67
N VAL A 121 5.06 -15.66 -2.28
CA VAL A 121 4.12 -16.31 -3.20
C VAL A 121 3.41 -15.30 -4.08
N SER A 122 2.99 -14.14 -3.53
CA SER A 122 2.37 -13.06 -4.31
C SER A 122 3.32 -12.51 -5.38
N ILE A 123 4.60 -12.36 -5.05
CA ILE A 123 5.65 -11.94 -6.00
C ILE A 123 5.86 -13.03 -7.06
N ALA A 124 5.95 -14.30 -6.66
CA ALA A 124 6.19 -15.42 -7.56
C ALA A 124 5.05 -15.60 -8.59
N PHE A 125 3.80 -15.42 -8.17
CA PHE A 125 2.63 -15.45 -9.07
C PHE A 125 2.43 -14.16 -9.88
N ARG A 126 3.40 -13.24 -9.83
CA ARG A 126 3.38 -11.96 -10.54
C ARG A 126 2.24 -11.02 -10.16
N VAL A 127 1.67 -11.21 -8.98
CA VAL A 127 0.59 -10.37 -8.42
C VAL A 127 1.05 -9.87 -7.05
N PRO A 128 1.99 -8.89 -6.99
CA PRO A 128 2.51 -8.39 -5.72
C PRO A 128 1.36 -7.85 -4.87
N PHE A 129 1.24 -8.32 -3.61
CA PHE A 129 0.09 -7.99 -2.79
C PHE A 129 -0.06 -6.47 -2.54
N THR A 130 1.05 -5.72 -2.54
CA THR A 130 1.01 -4.26 -2.35
C THR A 130 0.40 -3.51 -3.53
N LEU A 131 0.21 -4.15 -4.69
CA LEU A 131 -0.34 -3.53 -5.89
C LEU A 131 -1.69 -2.85 -5.65
N GLN A 132 -2.51 -3.43 -4.78
CA GLN A 132 -3.83 -2.87 -4.42
C GLN A 132 -3.70 -1.51 -3.74
N TYR A 133 -2.67 -1.33 -2.91
CA TYR A 133 -2.36 -0.06 -2.23
C TYR A 133 -1.70 0.93 -3.18
N VAL A 134 -0.70 0.51 -3.97
CA VAL A 134 -0.01 1.39 -4.95
C VAL A 134 -1.00 1.97 -5.96
N ARG A 135 -1.99 1.19 -6.40
CA ARG A 135 -3.05 1.66 -7.32
C ARG A 135 -3.96 2.74 -6.73
N GLN A 136 -3.99 2.94 -5.41
CA GLN A 136 -4.73 4.06 -4.80
C GLN A 136 -4.03 5.40 -5.02
N PHE A 137 -2.71 5.41 -5.20
CA PHE A 137 -1.94 6.63 -5.44
C PHE A 137 -2.04 7.14 -6.88
N VAL A 138 -2.46 6.26 -7.79
CA VAL A 138 -2.38 6.47 -9.22
C VAL A 138 -3.77 6.56 -9.83
N PRO A 139 -4.00 7.49 -10.77
CA PRO A 139 -5.26 7.62 -11.50
C PRO A 139 -5.76 6.33 -12.16
N ARG A 140 -7.04 6.33 -12.56
CA ARG A 140 -7.62 5.12 -13.15
C ARG A 140 -6.93 4.63 -14.42
N ALA A 141 -6.66 5.56 -15.33
CA ALA A 141 -6.02 5.30 -16.61
C ALA A 141 -4.59 4.76 -16.51
N SER A 142 -3.84 5.08 -15.45
CA SER A 142 -2.42 4.68 -15.31
C SER A 142 -2.20 3.54 -14.31
N ALA A 143 -3.25 2.94 -13.76
CA ALA A 143 -3.15 1.90 -12.73
C ALA A 143 -2.57 0.56 -13.21
N THR A 144 -2.52 0.36 -14.53
CA THR A 144 -1.94 -0.83 -15.19
C THR A 144 -0.55 -0.56 -15.77
N HIS A 145 -0.02 0.65 -15.59
CA HIS A 145 1.27 1.03 -16.15
C HIS A 145 2.42 0.25 -15.49
N ASP A 146 3.42 -0.16 -16.28
CA ASP A 146 4.54 -1.00 -15.81
C ASP A 146 5.27 -0.45 -14.59
N GLN A 147 5.44 0.87 -14.54
CA GLN A 147 6.07 1.56 -13.41
C GLN A 147 5.29 1.39 -12.09
N VAL A 148 3.96 1.33 -12.15
CA VAL A 148 3.09 1.06 -10.98
C VAL A 148 3.30 -0.37 -10.51
N THR A 149 3.34 -1.31 -11.45
CA THR A 149 3.60 -2.72 -11.15
C THR A 149 5.00 -2.92 -10.56
N ARG A 150 6.03 -2.26 -11.09
CA ARG A 150 7.39 -2.26 -10.52
C ARG A 150 7.43 -1.68 -9.10
N ALA A 151 6.75 -0.56 -8.87
CA ALA A 151 6.63 0.01 -7.52
C ALA A 151 5.98 -0.97 -6.53
N ALA A 152 4.97 -1.73 -6.98
CA ALA A 152 4.36 -2.78 -6.18
C ALA A 152 5.35 -3.91 -5.86
N TYR A 153 6.19 -4.35 -6.79
CA TYR A 153 7.24 -5.34 -6.50
C TYR A 153 8.24 -4.85 -5.44
N TYR A 154 8.76 -3.61 -5.57
CA TYR A 154 9.70 -3.07 -4.60
C TYR A 154 9.10 -2.94 -3.19
N THR A 155 7.85 -2.49 -3.11
CA THR A 155 7.16 -2.36 -1.82
C THR A 155 6.81 -3.72 -1.23
N SER A 156 6.36 -4.69 -2.03
CA SER A 156 6.15 -6.06 -1.58
C SER A 156 7.46 -6.71 -1.11
N ALA A 157 8.58 -6.49 -1.81
CA ALA A 157 9.89 -6.98 -1.39
C ALA A 157 10.31 -6.40 -0.03
N ALA A 158 10.04 -5.10 0.22
CA ALA A 158 10.30 -4.49 1.53
C ALA A 158 9.50 -5.16 2.66
N TRP A 159 8.24 -5.52 2.40
CA TRP A 159 7.43 -6.30 3.34
C TRP A 159 7.95 -7.71 3.56
N ALA A 160 8.40 -8.40 2.50
CA ALA A 160 9.02 -9.72 2.64
C ALA A 160 10.26 -9.65 3.54
N VAL A 161 11.15 -8.68 3.29
CA VAL A 161 12.34 -8.46 4.12
C VAL A 161 11.96 -8.16 5.57
N ALA A 162 10.95 -7.31 5.80
CA ALA A 162 10.47 -7.00 7.14
C ALA A 162 9.95 -8.25 7.88
N PHE A 163 9.12 -9.08 7.24
CA PHE A 163 8.60 -10.30 7.87
C PHE A 163 9.67 -11.36 8.09
N VAL A 164 10.61 -11.54 7.14
CA VAL A 164 11.76 -12.43 7.34
C VAL A 164 12.62 -11.93 8.51
N ALA A 165 12.95 -10.64 8.55
CA ALA A 165 13.72 -10.06 9.65
C ALA A 165 13.00 -10.26 11.00
N ASN A 166 11.70 -10.01 11.07
CA ASN A 166 10.90 -10.24 12.28
C ASN A 166 10.92 -11.70 12.72
N THR A 167 10.86 -12.64 11.77
CA THR A 167 10.95 -14.08 12.04
C THR A 167 12.32 -14.44 12.64
N LEU A 168 13.41 -13.90 12.10
CA LEU A 168 14.77 -14.18 12.56
C LEU A 168 15.09 -13.52 13.90
N ILE A 169 14.67 -12.27 14.09
CA ILE A 169 14.88 -11.49 15.32
C ILE A 169 14.16 -12.15 16.51
N TYR A 170 13.03 -12.81 16.26
CA TYR A 170 12.34 -13.60 17.28
C TYR A 170 13.17 -14.76 17.84
N LEU A 171 14.11 -15.31 17.06
CA LEU A 171 14.97 -16.41 17.51
C LEU A 171 15.99 -15.96 18.57
N VAL A 172 16.34 -14.68 18.63
CA VAL A 172 17.34 -14.15 19.58
C VAL A 172 16.96 -14.46 21.04
N PRO A 173 15.80 -14.02 21.56
CA PRO A 173 15.40 -14.35 22.93
C PRO A 173 15.15 -15.85 23.17
N LEU A 174 14.77 -16.60 22.12
CA LEU A 174 14.53 -18.03 22.19
C LEU A 174 15.84 -18.82 22.39
N CYS A 175 16.90 -18.46 21.64
CA CYS A 175 18.23 -19.06 21.77
C CYS A 175 18.89 -18.76 23.14
N GLU A 176 18.53 -17.63 23.75
CA GLU A 176 19.01 -17.22 25.07
C GLU A 176 18.25 -17.90 26.24
N GLY A 177 17.22 -18.69 25.96
CA GLY A 177 16.39 -19.35 26.99
C GLY A 177 15.63 -18.37 27.89
N LYS A 178 15.45 -17.13 27.44
CA LYS A 178 14.76 -16.05 28.18
C LYS A 178 13.32 -15.87 27.70
N ASP A 179 12.76 -16.86 27.00
CA ASP A 179 11.45 -16.83 26.36
C ASP A 179 10.30 -16.64 27.35
N TRP A 180 10.47 -17.01 28.61
CA TRP A 180 9.46 -16.93 29.68
C TRP A 180 9.49 -15.65 30.52
N GLN A 181 10.48 -14.77 30.32
CA GLN A 181 10.64 -13.55 31.12
C GLN A 181 10.09 -12.33 30.38
N HIS A 182 8.77 -12.10 30.45
CA HIS A 182 8.07 -11.02 29.74
C HIS A 182 8.69 -9.63 29.98
N SER A 183 9.10 -9.35 31.22
CA SER A 183 9.69 -8.06 31.61
C SER A 183 11.16 -7.89 31.21
N ASN A 184 11.77 -8.89 30.58
CA ASN A 184 13.15 -8.79 30.13
C ASN A 184 13.23 -7.79 28.97
N ALA A 185 14.17 -6.84 29.07
CA ALA A 185 14.39 -5.83 28.04
C ALA A 185 14.63 -6.46 26.65
N LEU A 186 15.26 -7.64 26.59
CA LEU A 186 15.47 -8.36 25.33
C LEU A 186 14.15 -8.80 24.70
N ASN A 187 13.20 -9.33 25.48
CA ASN A 187 11.89 -9.71 24.94
C ASN A 187 11.12 -8.48 24.46
N LEU A 188 11.14 -7.39 25.23
CA LEU A 188 10.44 -6.17 24.86
C LEU A 188 11.00 -5.56 23.55
N VAL A 189 12.34 -5.50 23.42
CA VAL A 189 12.98 -4.95 22.22
C VAL A 189 12.80 -5.87 21.01
N PHE A 190 13.12 -7.16 21.14
CA PHE A 190 13.16 -8.10 20.00
C PHE A 190 11.81 -8.69 19.64
N ARG A 191 10.85 -8.80 20.57
CA ARG A 191 9.50 -9.34 20.30
C ARG A 191 8.44 -8.27 20.04
N ILE A 192 8.61 -7.05 20.56
CA ILE A 192 7.58 -6.00 20.43
C ILE A 192 8.10 -4.81 19.61
N ILE A 193 9.14 -4.11 20.09
CA ILE A 193 9.57 -2.84 19.47
C ILE A 193 10.08 -3.06 18.05
N LEU A 194 11.05 -3.96 17.85
CA LEU A 194 11.66 -4.18 16.54
C LEU A 194 10.64 -4.69 15.50
N PRO A 195 9.80 -5.69 15.80
CA PRO A 195 8.81 -6.15 14.82
C PRO A 195 7.81 -5.10 14.38
N VAL A 196 7.34 -4.27 15.32
CA VAL A 196 6.44 -3.14 15.02
C VAL A 196 7.17 -2.08 14.20
N PHE A 197 8.43 -1.78 14.54
CA PHE A 197 9.25 -0.84 13.79
C PHE A 197 9.47 -1.26 12.34
N PHE A 198 9.82 -2.53 12.08
CA PHE A 198 10.00 -3.03 10.70
C PHE A 198 8.71 -3.02 9.90
N ALA A 199 7.58 -3.41 10.50
CA ALA A 199 6.28 -3.35 9.85
C ALA A 199 5.87 -1.91 9.53
N LEU A 200 6.08 -0.98 10.47
CA LEU A 200 5.84 0.45 10.26
C LEU A 200 6.74 1.03 9.16
N PHE A 201 8.02 0.67 9.15
CA PHE A 201 8.95 1.08 8.11
C PHE A 201 8.50 0.59 6.73
N ALA A 202 8.08 -0.67 6.61
CA ALA A 202 7.56 -1.22 5.35
C ALA A 202 6.26 -0.51 4.91
N ALA A 203 5.37 -0.16 5.83
CA ALA A 203 4.16 0.61 5.54
C ALA A 203 4.48 2.05 5.07
N ILE A 204 5.41 2.73 5.76
CA ILE A 204 5.90 4.07 5.36
C ILE A 204 6.57 4.01 3.99
N PHE A 205 7.39 2.99 3.73
CA PHE A 205 8.01 2.78 2.43
C PHE A 205 6.95 2.57 1.34
N THR A 206 5.92 1.77 1.62
CA THR A 206 4.77 1.56 0.72
C THR A 206 3.99 2.84 0.46
N ARG A 207 3.96 3.77 1.42
CA ARG A 207 3.34 5.09 1.25
C ARG A 207 4.19 6.04 0.41
N ILE A 208 5.50 6.12 0.67
CA ILE A 208 6.38 7.14 0.08
C ILE A 208 6.85 6.73 -1.32
N TRP A 209 7.15 5.45 -1.55
CA TRP A 209 7.75 4.99 -2.80
C TRP A 209 6.88 5.24 -4.04
N PRO A 210 5.56 4.93 -4.03
CA PRO A 210 4.68 5.21 -5.16
C PRO A 210 4.60 6.69 -5.52
N VAL A 211 4.74 7.60 -4.55
CA VAL A 211 4.70 9.06 -4.80
C VAL A 211 5.88 9.50 -5.66
N LYS A 212 7.08 8.98 -5.38
CA LYS A 212 8.28 9.24 -6.20
C LYS A 212 8.12 8.68 -7.61
N VAL A 213 7.57 7.47 -7.73
CA VAL A 213 7.32 6.83 -9.04
C VAL A 213 6.26 7.60 -9.83
N LEU A 214 5.23 8.14 -9.18
CA LEU A 214 4.22 8.97 -9.82
C LEU A 214 4.81 10.27 -10.39
N GLN A 215 5.73 10.91 -9.68
CA GLN A 215 6.43 12.11 -10.19
C GLN A 215 7.19 11.81 -11.49
N MET A 216 7.90 10.67 -11.54
CA MET A 216 8.61 10.23 -12.75
C MET A 216 7.64 9.89 -13.89
N LEU A 217 6.51 9.26 -13.59
CA LEU A 217 5.44 8.92 -14.54
C LEU A 217 4.82 10.17 -15.19
N ILE A 218 4.59 11.23 -14.40
CA ILE A 218 4.07 12.50 -14.89
C ILE A 218 5.06 13.15 -15.86
N GLN A 219 6.36 13.04 -15.57
CA GLN A 219 7.43 13.60 -16.40
C GLN A 219 7.70 12.79 -17.68
N SER A 220 7.58 11.46 -17.64
CA SER A 220 7.99 10.59 -18.75
C SER A 220 6.92 10.37 -19.82
N ILE A 221 5.64 10.46 -19.46
CA ILE A 221 4.55 10.10 -20.38
C ILE A 221 4.09 11.29 -21.22
N GLY A 222 4.50 12.53 -20.91
CA GLY A 222 3.78 13.68 -21.44
C GLY A 222 2.30 13.47 -21.12
N PHE A 223 2.00 13.23 -19.83
CA PHE A 223 0.66 12.96 -19.34
C PHE A 223 -0.20 14.14 -19.79
N ASP A 224 -0.86 13.96 -20.93
CA ASP A 224 -1.32 15.07 -21.75
C ASP A 224 -2.17 15.98 -20.90
N SER A 225 -1.95 17.26 -21.17
CA SER A 225 -2.60 18.46 -20.64
C SER A 225 -4.12 18.47 -20.85
N ALA A 226 -4.84 17.40 -20.50
CA ALA A 226 -6.15 17.57 -19.90
C ALA A 226 -5.87 18.34 -18.60
N PRO A 227 -6.41 19.55 -18.42
CA PRO A 227 -6.08 20.42 -17.30
C PRO A 227 -6.48 19.73 -16.00
N ARG A 228 -5.56 18.93 -15.46
CA ARG A 228 -5.63 18.48 -14.09
C ARG A 228 -5.40 19.72 -13.28
N LYS A 229 -6.48 20.18 -12.66
CA LYS A 229 -6.39 20.87 -11.38
C LYS A 229 -5.76 19.88 -10.41
N VAL A 230 -4.43 19.74 -10.46
CA VAL A 230 -3.65 19.09 -9.41
C VAL A 230 -3.90 19.97 -8.19
N MET A 231 -4.90 19.62 -7.39
CA MET A 231 -5.00 20.11 -6.02
C MET A 231 -3.79 19.51 -5.30
N VAL A 232 -2.65 20.19 -5.43
CA VAL A 232 -1.53 19.99 -4.54
C VAL A 232 -2.09 20.29 -3.16
N ASN A 233 -2.28 19.27 -2.34
CA ASN A 233 -2.65 19.47 -0.95
C ASN A 233 -1.52 20.33 -0.34
N PRO A 234 -1.79 21.58 0.10
CA PRO A 234 -0.75 22.47 0.60
C PRO A 234 -0.06 21.90 1.86
N LEU A 235 -0.64 20.87 2.47
CA LEU A 235 -0.08 20.14 3.61
C LEU A 235 0.87 18.99 3.22
N ALA A 236 0.96 18.63 1.93
CA ALA A 236 1.84 17.55 1.45
C ALA A 236 3.28 18.01 1.19
N PHE A 237 3.55 19.33 1.25
CA PHE A 237 4.89 19.89 1.21
C PHE A 237 5.23 20.53 2.55
N PRO A 238 5.98 19.85 3.44
CA PRO A 238 6.58 20.50 4.58
C PRO A 238 7.73 21.38 4.06
N GLY A 239 7.45 22.66 3.76
CA GLY A 239 8.49 23.65 3.48
C GLY A 239 8.28 24.61 2.29
N GLY A 240 7.12 24.63 1.63
CA GLY A 240 6.87 25.58 0.53
C GLY A 240 6.38 26.94 1.04
N SER A 241 7.26 27.95 1.04
CA SER A 241 6.94 29.34 1.34
C SER A 241 5.83 29.88 0.43
N GLY A 242 4.93 30.69 1.02
CA GLY A 242 3.73 31.24 0.38
C GLY A 242 4.00 32.20 -0.76
N GLY A 243 4.26 31.66 -1.95
CA GLY A 243 4.17 32.38 -3.22
C GLY A 243 2.75 32.29 -3.79
N MET A 244 2.11 33.44 -4.00
CA MET A 244 0.81 33.54 -4.68
C MET A 244 0.82 32.81 -6.04
N PRO A 245 -0.29 32.18 -6.44
CA PRO A 245 -0.44 31.67 -7.80
C PRO A 245 -0.49 32.85 -8.80
N PRO A 246 0.18 32.77 -9.97
CA PRO A 246 0.09 33.81 -10.99
C PRO A 246 -1.32 33.84 -11.61
N PRO A 247 -1.81 35.03 -12.02
CA PRO A 247 -3.11 35.15 -12.67
C PRO A 247 -3.08 34.51 -14.05
N PHE A 248 -4.07 33.65 -14.31
CA PHE A 248 -4.36 33.11 -15.64
C PHE A 248 -4.83 34.25 -16.55
N LEU A 249 -3.94 34.75 -17.39
CA LEU A 249 -4.30 35.56 -18.55
C LEU A 249 -4.60 34.63 -19.72
N GLY A 250 -5.88 34.51 -20.03
CA GLY A 250 -6.33 33.98 -21.31
C GLY A 250 -6.02 34.99 -22.42
N SER A 251 -5.40 34.52 -23.49
CA SER A 251 -5.49 35.19 -24.80
C SER A 251 -5.42 34.12 -25.88
N GLY A 252 -6.49 34.07 -26.68
CA GLY A 252 -6.59 33.21 -27.84
C GLY A 252 -5.62 33.65 -28.93
N VAL A 253 -4.99 32.67 -29.56
CA VAL A 253 -4.29 32.83 -30.84
C VAL A 253 -4.82 31.73 -31.76
N PRO A 254 -5.47 32.07 -32.89
CA PRO A 254 -5.81 31.09 -33.91
C PRO A 254 -4.54 30.75 -34.69
N SER A 255 -4.05 29.51 -34.54
CA SER A 255 -2.93 29.01 -35.34
C SER A 255 -3.40 28.71 -36.77
N THR A 256 -2.78 29.41 -37.70
CA THR A 256 -2.84 29.28 -39.15
C THR A 256 -2.66 27.84 -39.65
N MET A 257 -3.39 27.52 -40.72
CA MET A 257 -3.26 26.26 -41.48
C MET A 257 -1.83 26.07 -42.01
N PRO A 258 -1.29 24.84 -41.99
CA PRO A 258 -0.06 24.52 -42.72
C PRO A 258 -0.34 24.35 -44.23
N PRO A 259 0.58 24.77 -45.11
CA PRO A 259 0.43 24.66 -46.55
C PRO A 259 0.55 23.21 -47.03
N MET A 260 -0.29 22.89 -48.01
CA MET A 260 -0.34 21.64 -48.76
C MET A 260 1.01 21.43 -49.49
N GLN A 261 1.81 20.44 -49.07
CA GLN A 261 2.98 20.03 -49.85
C GLN A 261 2.55 19.08 -50.97
N MET A 262 2.84 19.51 -52.20
CA MET A 262 2.66 18.75 -53.44
C MET A 262 3.68 17.60 -53.47
N GLN A 263 3.19 16.37 -53.40
CA GLN A 263 4.01 15.15 -53.49
C GLN A 263 4.28 14.87 -54.97
N VAL A 264 5.51 15.13 -55.43
CA VAL A 264 5.97 14.73 -56.77
C VAL A 264 6.49 13.29 -56.68
N HIS A 265 5.79 12.37 -57.34
CA HIS A 265 6.24 11.02 -57.59
C HIS A 265 7.42 11.04 -58.57
N ALA A 266 8.59 10.57 -58.13
CA ALA A 266 9.65 10.11 -59.03
C ALA A 266 9.65 8.58 -59.01
N VAL A 267 9.25 7.99 -60.14
CA VAL A 267 9.38 6.56 -60.46
C VAL A 267 10.79 6.37 -61.01
N ALA A 268 11.57 5.46 -60.41
CA ALA A 268 12.82 4.97 -60.98
C ALA A 268 12.59 3.55 -61.51
N VAL A 269 13.03 3.34 -62.74
CA VAL A 269 13.13 2.07 -63.48
C VAL A 269 14.36 1.31 -63.01
#